data_AF-A0A9X4E7Q3-F1
#
_entry.id   AF-A0A9X4E7Q3-F1
#
_cell.length_a   1.000
_cell.length_b   1.000
_cell.length_c   1.000
_cell.angle_alpha   90.00
_cell.angle_beta   90.00
_cell.angle_gamma   90.00
#
_symmetry.space_group_name_H-M   'P 1'
#
loop_
_entity.id
_entity.type
_entity.pdbx_description
1 polymer ?
#
loop_
_entity_poly.entity_id
_entity_poly.type
_entity_poly.pdbx_seq_one_letter_code
_entity_poly.pdbx_strand_id
1 'polypeptide(L)'
;MNRTKIEEYTVYSILILPAVLFIFIPAHPTGSFDLALNRFIDDYLLGNGYYLPSDYPFAAKVINNFSVVLAVISGAFMGFWRRNDLVIPLPKNIRKANLIILCLGLWAFWLSLHQQEFSTLKGRNFMATESFHNTPHLFLALLSSKTICIYAGLRVPITFSLYFLRKTNIKRK
;
A
#
# COMPACT_ATOMS: atom_id res chain seq x y z
N MET A 1 -5.56 -24.53 8.43
CA MET A 1 -5.66 -23.71 7.20
C MET A 1 -4.26 -23.49 6.62
N ASN A 2 -4.06 -23.68 5.31
CA ASN A 2 -2.74 -23.53 4.69
C ASN A 2 -2.31 -22.05 4.69
N ARG A 3 -1.18 -21.72 5.32
CA ARG A 3 -0.69 -20.33 5.47
C ARG A 3 -0.52 -19.60 4.14
N THR A 4 -0.18 -20.32 3.07
CA THR A 4 -0.10 -19.77 1.72
C THR A 4 -1.46 -19.30 1.21
N LYS A 5 -2.54 -20.07 1.44
CA LYS A 5 -3.90 -19.66 1.06
C LYS A 5 -4.36 -18.42 1.84
N ILE A 6 -3.99 -18.32 3.12
CA ILE A 6 -4.28 -17.13 3.93
C ILE A 6 -3.60 -15.89 3.35
N GLU A 7 -2.37 -16.05 2.87
CA GLU A 7 -1.63 -14.98 2.21
C GLU A 7 -2.28 -14.56 0.90
N GLU A 8 -2.70 -15.50 0.07
CA GLU A 8 -3.46 -15.20 -1.15
C GLU A 8 -4.73 -14.41 -0.83
N TYR A 9 -5.54 -14.86 0.13
CA TYR A 9 -6.73 -14.12 0.57
C TYR A 9 -6.40 -12.73 1.13
N THR A 10 -5.27 -12.59 1.82
CA THR A 10 -4.82 -11.29 2.34
C THR A 10 -4.47 -10.36 1.19
N VAL A 11 -3.70 -10.83 0.19
CA VAL A 11 -3.37 -10.05 -1.00
C VAL A 11 -4.62 -9.68 -1.79
N TYR A 12 -5.57 -10.62 -1.97
CA TYR A 12 -6.84 -10.31 -2.61
C TYR A 12 -7.66 -9.28 -1.84
N SER A 13 -7.67 -9.37 -0.51
CA SER A 13 -8.38 -8.39 0.33
C SER A 13 -7.77 -7.01 0.21
N ILE A 14 -6.43 -6.91 0.16
CA ILE A 14 -5.72 -5.63 -0.04
C ILE A 14 -6.07 -4.98 -1.37
N LEU A 15 -6.42 -5.77 -2.40
CA LEU A 15 -6.74 -5.26 -3.74
C LEU A 15 -8.23 -4.98 -3.94
N ILE A 16 -9.08 -5.91 -3.52
CA ILE A 16 -10.52 -5.87 -3.78
C ILE A 16 -11.20 -4.91 -2.80
N LEU A 17 -10.81 -4.92 -1.52
CA LEU A 17 -11.49 -4.14 -0.49
C LEU A 17 -11.41 -2.62 -0.76
N PRO A 18 -10.25 -2.03 -1.13
CA PRO A 18 -10.20 -0.62 -1.49
C PRO A 18 -11.02 -0.29 -2.74
N ALA A 19 -11.05 -1.17 -3.74
CA ALA A 19 -11.86 -0.96 -4.94
C ALA A 19 -13.37 -1.00 -4.64
N VAL A 20 -13.80 -1.92 -3.78
CA VAL A 20 -15.19 -2.02 -3.33
C VAL A 20 -15.57 -0.78 -2.52
N LEU A 21 -14.75 -0.37 -1.55
CA LEU A 21 -15.00 0.83 -0.77
C LEU A 21 -15.05 2.08 -1.66
N PHE A 22 -14.21 2.16 -2.69
CA PHE A 22 -14.22 3.28 -3.63
C PHE A 22 -15.57 3.44 -4.36
N ILE A 23 -16.24 2.33 -4.67
CA ILE A 23 -17.57 2.35 -5.31
C ILE A 23 -18.66 2.87 -4.36
N PHE A 24 -18.52 2.63 -3.05
CA PHE A 24 -19.53 2.97 -2.05
C PHE A 24 -19.31 4.34 -1.38
N ILE A 25 -18.08 4.84 -1.33
CA ILE A 25 -17.78 6.14 -0.74
C ILE A 25 -18.16 7.25 -1.73
N PRO A 26 -18.89 8.29 -1.28
CA PRO A 26 -19.28 9.38 -2.16
C PRO A 26 -18.06 10.18 -2.66
N ALA A 27 -18.16 10.73 -3.86
CA ALA A 27 -17.11 11.56 -4.46
C ALA A 27 -16.75 12.78 -3.61
N HIS A 28 -17.75 13.36 -2.95
CA HIS A 28 -17.64 14.49 -2.02
C HIS A 28 -18.34 14.14 -0.70
N PRO A 29 -18.00 14.80 0.42
CA PRO A 29 -18.69 14.58 1.69
C PRO A 29 -20.16 15.00 1.57
N THR A 30 -21.09 14.10 1.89
CA THR A 30 -22.53 14.35 1.78
C THR A 30 -23.24 14.43 3.12
N GLY A 31 -22.69 13.76 4.15
CA GLY A 31 -23.26 13.72 5.50
C GLY A 31 -22.33 14.23 6.60
N SER A 32 -22.88 14.35 7.81
CA SER A 32 -22.13 14.70 9.02
C SER A 32 -21.02 13.71 9.35
N PHE A 33 -21.25 12.42 9.09
CA PHE A 33 -20.24 11.37 9.24
C PHE A 33 -19.08 11.56 8.25
N ASP A 34 -19.37 11.81 6.97
CA ASP A 34 -18.33 12.00 5.93
C ASP A 34 -17.43 13.20 6.25
N LEU A 35 -18.03 14.29 6.74
CA LEU A 35 -17.31 15.47 7.17
C LEU A 35 -16.41 15.19 8.39
N ALA A 36 -16.92 14.44 9.37
CA ALA A 36 -16.13 14.02 10.53
C ALA A 36 -14.98 13.09 10.13
N LEU A 37 -15.24 12.15 9.23
CA LEU A 37 -14.22 11.25 8.67
C LEU A 37 -13.16 12.02 7.88
N ASN A 38 -13.55 12.99 7.06
CA ASN A 38 -12.60 13.83 6.35
C ASN A 38 -11.69 14.60 7.32
N ARG A 39 -12.27 15.25 8.35
CA ARG A 39 -11.50 15.94 9.39
C ARG A 39 -10.56 15.00 10.12
N PHE A 40 -11.04 13.82 10.51
CA PHE A 40 -10.20 12.82 11.17
C PHE A 40 -9.00 12.42 10.31
N ILE A 41 -9.22 12.21 9.01
CA ILE A 41 -8.13 11.88 8.07
C ILE A 41 -7.14 13.05 7.95
N ASP A 42 -7.67 14.28 7.87
CA ASP A 42 -6.87 15.50 7.77
C ASP A 42 -6.02 15.73 9.03
N ASP A 43 -6.57 15.49 10.21
CA ASP A 43 -5.93 15.78 11.50
C ASP A 43 -4.99 14.65 11.99
N TYR A 44 -5.31 13.38 11.69
CA TYR A 44 -4.67 12.23 12.35
C TYR A 44 -4.08 11.18 11.41
N LEU A 45 -4.34 11.25 10.10
CA LEU A 45 -3.82 10.28 9.13
C LEU A 45 -3.00 10.98 8.03
N LEU A 46 -2.85 10.33 6.89
CA LEU A 46 -2.15 10.83 5.71
C LEU A 46 -3.08 11.79 4.94
N GLY A 47 -3.62 12.79 5.63
CA GLY A 47 -4.60 13.74 5.10
C GLY A 47 -4.10 14.53 3.90
N ASN A 48 -2.81 14.83 3.89
CA ASN A 48 -2.13 15.47 2.77
C ASN A 48 -1.66 14.48 1.69
N GLY A 49 -1.76 13.17 1.92
CA GLY A 49 -1.01 12.17 1.17
C GLY A 49 -1.83 11.37 0.17
N TYR A 50 -2.44 12.00 -0.83
CA TYR A 50 -3.26 11.28 -1.81
C TYR A 50 -3.11 11.86 -3.21
N TYR A 51 -3.42 11.05 -4.21
CA TYR A 51 -3.70 11.54 -5.55
C TYR A 51 -4.97 12.38 -5.46
N LEU A 52 -4.95 13.64 -5.90
CA LEU A 52 -6.10 14.55 -5.86
C LEU A 52 -6.82 14.56 -7.22
N PRO A 53 -7.75 13.62 -7.49
CA PRO A 53 -8.64 13.72 -8.65
C PRO A 53 -9.70 14.78 -8.40
N SER A 54 -10.02 15.57 -9.42
CA SER A 54 -11.04 16.61 -9.36
C SER A 54 -12.45 16.03 -9.21
N ASP A 55 -12.68 14.84 -9.79
CA ASP A 55 -14.02 14.24 -9.87
C ASP A 55 -14.42 13.48 -8.58
N TYR A 56 -13.47 13.10 -7.72
CA TYR A 56 -13.75 12.31 -6.50
C TYR A 56 -12.72 12.51 -5.37
N PRO A 57 -12.46 13.77 -4.95
CA PRO A 57 -11.38 14.10 -4.03
C PRO A 57 -11.54 13.46 -2.64
N PHE A 58 -12.77 13.33 -2.13
CA PHE A 58 -13.01 12.74 -0.81
C PHE A 58 -12.81 11.22 -0.84
N ALA A 59 -13.42 10.53 -1.82
CA ALA A 59 -13.25 9.09 -1.98
C ALA A 59 -11.76 8.72 -2.16
N ALA A 60 -11.02 9.46 -3.00
CA ALA A 60 -9.61 9.22 -3.20
C ALA A 60 -8.78 9.34 -1.90
N LYS A 61 -9.08 10.36 -1.09
CA LYS A 61 -8.41 10.58 0.21
C LYS A 61 -8.67 9.42 1.18
N VAL A 62 -9.94 9.04 1.36
CA VAL A 62 -10.32 7.96 2.29
C VAL A 62 -9.70 6.63 1.86
N ILE A 63 -9.82 6.30 0.57
CA ILE A 63 -9.35 5.03 0.01
C ILE A 63 -7.82 4.92 0.04
N ASN A 64 -7.12 6.02 -0.20
CA ASN A 64 -5.68 6.06 -0.01
C ASN A 64 -5.28 5.70 1.42
N ASN A 65 -5.83 6.40 2.40
CA ASN A 65 -5.51 6.19 3.81
C ASN A 65 -5.84 4.77 4.26
N PHE A 66 -7.03 4.29 3.90
CA PHE A 66 -7.48 2.95 4.20
C PHE A 66 -6.53 1.88 3.62
N SER A 67 -6.19 1.99 2.33
CA SER A 67 -5.36 1.00 1.65
C SER A 67 -3.94 0.96 2.22
N VAL A 68 -3.36 2.12 2.56
CA VAL A 68 -2.02 2.20 3.18
C VAL A 68 -2.03 1.55 4.57
N VAL A 69 -2.98 1.90 5.42
CA VAL A 69 -3.11 1.30 6.76
C VAL A 69 -3.28 -0.22 6.65
N LEU A 70 -4.15 -0.67 5.76
CA LEU A 70 -4.38 -2.08 5.51
C LEU A 70 -3.09 -2.79 5.07
N ALA A 71 -2.35 -2.23 4.11
CA ALA A 71 -1.08 -2.80 3.63
C ALA A 71 0.01 -2.85 4.70
N VAL A 72 0.11 -1.82 5.54
CA VAL A 72 1.10 -1.77 6.62
C VAL A 72 0.82 -2.85 7.66
N ILE A 73 -0.41 -2.93 8.15
CA ILE A 73 -0.81 -3.90 9.18
C ILE A 73 -0.69 -5.32 8.65
N SER A 74 -1.27 -5.59 7.47
CA SER A 74 -1.22 -6.92 6.86
C SER A 74 0.19 -7.35 6.47
N GLY A 75 1.00 -6.44 5.92
CA GLY A 75 2.38 -6.71 5.55
C GLY A 75 3.25 -7.05 6.75
N ALA A 76 3.13 -6.29 7.84
CA ALA A 76 3.84 -6.56 9.08
C ALA A 76 3.40 -7.89 9.72
N PHE A 77 2.08 -8.12 9.83
CA PHE A 77 1.51 -9.34 10.38
C PHE A 77 1.96 -10.57 9.59
N MET A 78 1.83 -10.55 8.26
CA MET A 78 2.21 -11.67 7.40
C MET A 78 3.72 -11.90 7.38
N GLY A 79 4.52 -10.83 7.43
CA GLY A 79 5.96 -10.93 7.57
C GLY A 79 6.38 -11.66 8.85
N PHE A 80 5.72 -11.35 9.97
CA PHE A 80 5.96 -12.04 11.24
C PHE A 80 5.47 -13.50 11.21
N TRP A 81 4.29 -13.74 10.66
CA TRP A 81 3.64 -15.06 10.62
C TRP A 81 4.39 -16.05 9.73
N ARG A 82 4.91 -15.59 8.58
CA ARG A 82 5.59 -16.42 7.59
C ARG A 82 7.10 -16.58 7.78
N ARG A 83 7.67 -16.05 8.87
CA ARG A 83 9.12 -16.13 9.17
C ARG A 83 9.75 -17.53 9.09
N ASN A 84 8.94 -18.58 9.27
CA ASN A 84 9.40 -19.98 9.26
C ASN A 84 9.21 -20.70 7.92
N ASP A 85 8.47 -20.10 6.97
CA ASP A 85 8.01 -20.78 5.75
C ASP A 85 8.92 -20.43 4.55
N LEU A 86 10.22 -20.22 4.80
CA LEU A 86 11.21 -19.86 3.78
C LEU A 86 11.72 -21.10 3.07
N VAL A 87 11.74 -21.07 1.73
CA VAL A 87 12.32 -22.13 0.90
C VAL A 87 13.85 -22.05 0.97
N ILE A 88 14.47 -23.18 1.29
CA ILE A 88 15.93 -23.34 1.38
C ILE A 88 16.36 -24.27 0.23
N PRO A 89 17.47 -23.99 -0.48
CA PRO A 89 18.44 -22.92 -0.26
C PRO A 89 17.97 -21.54 -0.73
N LEU A 90 18.43 -20.49 -0.03
CA LEU A 90 18.12 -19.11 -0.39
C LEU A 90 18.92 -18.66 -1.63
N PRO A 91 18.34 -17.83 -2.51
CA PRO A 91 19.05 -17.25 -3.65
C PRO A 91 20.29 -16.45 -3.24
N LYS A 92 21.36 -16.50 -4.05
CA LYS A 92 22.65 -15.81 -3.79
C LYS A 92 22.50 -14.30 -3.53
N ASN A 93 21.56 -13.65 -4.22
CA ASN A 93 21.33 -12.20 -4.15
C ASN A 93 20.16 -11.80 -3.24
N ILE A 94 19.67 -12.71 -2.38
CA ILE A 94 18.45 -12.47 -1.59
C ILE A 94 18.51 -11.21 -0.71
N ARG A 95 19.70 -10.88 -0.18
CA ARG A 95 19.90 -9.65 0.63
C ARG A 95 19.72 -8.38 -0.19
N LYS A 96 20.27 -8.36 -1.42
CA LYS A 96 20.12 -7.22 -2.35
C LYS A 96 18.66 -7.07 -2.78
N ALA A 97 18.01 -8.18 -3.15
CA ALA A 97 16.59 -8.18 -3.50
C ALA A 97 15.72 -7.66 -2.35
N ASN A 98 16.01 -8.09 -1.12
CA ASN A 98 15.30 -7.63 0.08
C ASN A 98 15.46 -6.12 0.31
N LEU A 99 16.68 -5.59 0.14
CA LEU A 99 16.93 -4.15 0.26
C LEU A 99 16.17 -3.35 -0.81
N ILE A 100 16.16 -3.83 -2.06
CA ILE A 100 15.43 -3.20 -3.16
C ILE A 100 13.92 -3.16 -2.85
N ILE A 101 13.34 -4.28 -2.42
CA ILE A 101 11.93 -4.37 -2.06
C ILE A 101 11.59 -3.43 -0.89
N LEU A 102 12.47 -3.35 0.12
CA LEU A 102 12.30 -2.41 1.23
C LEU A 102 12.31 -0.95 0.73
N CYS A 103 13.29 -0.56 -0.08
CA CYS A 103 13.38 0.79 -0.62
C CYS A 103 12.17 1.16 -1.48
N LEU A 104 11.69 0.22 -2.32
CA LEU A 104 10.48 0.42 -3.12
C LEU A 104 9.24 0.57 -2.25
N GLY A 105 9.12 -0.21 -1.18
CA GLY A 105 8.03 -0.08 -0.21
C GLY A 105 8.04 1.24 0.56
N LEU A 106 9.22 1.68 1.01
CA LEU A 106 9.40 2.97 1.67
C LEU A 106 9.10 4.14 0.72
N TRP A 107 9.52 4.05 -0.54
CA TRP A 107 9.17 5.04 -1.55
C TRP A 107 7.66 5.06 -1.82
N ALA A 108 7.01 3.91 -1.98
CA ALA A 108 5.56 3.82 -2.15
C ALA A 108 4.78 4.38 -0.94
N PHE A 109 5.29 4.14 0.27
CA PHE A 109 4.74 4.72 1.49
C PHE A 109 4.93 6.26 1.51
N TRP A 110 6.12 6.74 1.16
CA TRP A 110 6.40 8.17 1.05
C TRP A 110 5.51 8.88 0.02
N LEU A 111 5.27 8.26 -1.13
CA LEU A 111 4.31 8.72 -2.13
C LEU A 111 2.87 8.81 -1.59
N SER A 112 2.56 8.11 -0.50
CA SER A 112 1.26 8.17 0.18
C SER A 112 1.21 9.19 1.31
N LEU A 113 2.29 9.94 1.56
CA LEU A 113 2.33 11.04 2.54
C LEU A 113 2.16 12.40 1.87
N HIS A 114 2.46 12.51 0.58
CA HIS A 114 2.46 13.75 -0.17
C HIS A 114 1.33 13.81 -1.19
N GLN A 115 0.74 15.00 -1.32
CA GLN A 115 -0.29 15.26 -2.31
C GLN A 115 0.36 15.21 -3.68
N GLN A 116 -0.22 14.43 -4.59
CA GLN A 116 0.27 14.35 -5.94
C GLN A 116 -0.66 15.16 -6.83
N GLU A 117 -0.30 16.43 -7.02
CA GLU A 117 -0.94 17.33 -7.97
C GLU A 117 -0.44 17.02 -9.38
N PHE A 118 -1.36 16.82 -10.31
CA PHE A 118 -1.02 16.47 -11.68
C PHE A 118 -0.98 17.69 -12.58
N SER A 119 -0.18 17.58 -13.64
CA SER A 119 -0.07 18.65 -14.62
C SER A 119 -1.39 18.80 -15.36
N THR A 120 -1.94 20.01 -15.34
CA THR A 120 -3.09 20.44 -16.16
C THR A 120 -2.66 20.80 -17.59
N LEU A 121 -1.36 20.86 -17.86
CA LEU A 121 -0.83 21.20 -19.18
C LEU A 121 -1.12 20.07 -20.17
N LYS A 122 -1.85 20.40 -21.24
CA LYS A 122 -2.04 19.54 -22.43
C LYS A 122 -0.73 19.42 -23.21
N GLY A 123 0.22 18.68 -22.67
CA GLY A 123 1.50 18.35 -23.28
C GLY A 123 1.85 16.88 -23.04
N ARG A 124 2.77 16.34 -23.83
CA ARG A 124 3.22 14.93 -23.80
C ARG A 124 4.05 14.63 -22.54
N ASN A 125 3.46 14.77 -21.36
CA ASN A 125 4.02 14.26 -20.12
C ASN A 125 3.52 12.83 -19.92
N PHE A 126 4.45 11.90 -19.80
CA PHE A 126 4.17 10.48 -19.65
C PHE A 126 3.34 10.26 -18.37
N MET A 127 2.07 9.86 -18.52
CA MET A 127 1.17 9.34 -17.47
C MET A 127 0.85 10.23 -16.25
N ALA A 128 1.36 11.46 -16.16
CA ALA A 128 1.13 12.37 -15.03
C ALA A 128 0.17 13.53 -15.36
N THR A 129 -0.85 13.27 -16.17
CA THR A 129 -1.90 14.26 -16.48
C THR A 129 -3.12 14.03 -15.60
N GLU A 130 -3.84 15.11 -15.27
CA GLU A 130 -5.07 15.06 -14.48
C GLU A 130 -6.11 14.07 -15.06
N SER A 131 -6.20 14.03 -16.40
CA SER A 131 -7.08 13.11 -17.14
C SER A 131 -6.81 11.62 -16.87
N PHE A 132 -5.59 11.24 -16.49
CA PHE A 132 -5.25 9.86 -16.17
C PHE A 132 -5.92 9.44 -14.86
N HIS A 133 -5.83 10.30 -13.85
CA HIS A 133 -6.35 10.04 -12.51
C HIS A 133 -7.85 10.33 -12.37
N ASN A 134 -8.47 11.09 -13.25
CA ASN A 134 -9.93 11.23 -13.28
C ASN A 134 -10.64 9.98 -13.85
N THR A 135 -9.90 8.99 -14.37
CA THR A 135 -10.49 7.69 -14.72
C THR A 135 -10.42 6.72 -13.53
N PRO A 136 -11.57 6.18 -13.05
CA PRO A 136 -11.60 5.30 -11.88
C PRO A 136 -10.69 4.06 -12.01
N HIS A 137 -10.62 3.47 -13.19
CA HIS A 137 -9.84 2.25 -13.42
C HIS A 137 -8.33 2.47 -13.25
N LEU A 138 -7.78 3.56 -13.82
CA LEU A 138 -6.35 3.85 -13.74
C LEU A 138 -5.95 4.31 -12.35
N PHE A 139 -6.80 5.10 -11.68
CA PHE A 139 -6.61 5.46 -10.29
C PHE A 139 -6.55 4.21 -9.39
N LEU A 140 -7.53 3.31 -9.51
CA LEU A 140 -7.55 2.06 -8.73
C LEU A 140 -6.36 1.16 -9.03
N ALA A 141 -5.88 1.12 -10.28
CA ALA A 141 -4.70 0.35 -10.66
C ALA A 141 -3.42 0.90 -10.01
N LEU A 142 -3.22 2.22 -10.02
CA LEU A 142 -2.08 2.86 -9.38
C LEU A 142 -2.13 2.72 -7.87
N LEU A 143 -3.30 2.93 -7.28
CA LEU A 143 -3.53 2.70 -5.86
C LEU A 143 -3.15 1.26 -5.50
N SER A 144 -3.71 0.28 -6.22
CA SER A 144 -3.43 -1.16 -6.01
C SER A 144 -1.93 -1.48 -6.10
N SER A 145 -1.25 -0.98 -7.13
CA SER A 145 0.19 -1.16 -7.32
C SER A 145 0.98 -0.61 -6.14
N LYS A 146 0.68 0.62 -5.72
CA LYS A 146 1.31 1.27 -4.58
C LYS A 146 1.09 0.49 -3.29
N THR A 147 -0.15 0.05 -3.05
CA THR A 147 -0.54 -0.71 -1.86
C THR A 147 0.17 -2.08 -1.81
N ILE A 148 0.31 -2.78 -2.95
CA ILE A 148 1.12 -4.01 -3.05
C ILE A 148 2.59 -3.73 -2.74
N CYS A 149 3.16 -2.65 -3.27
CA CYS A 149 4.55 -2.28 -3.00
C CYS A 149 4.80 -2.04 -1.52
N ILE A 150 3.88 -1.38 -0.81
CA ILE A 150 3.94 -1.19 0.64
C ILE A 150 3.85 -2.54 1.37
N TYR A 151 2.85 -3.37 1.01
CA TYR A 151 2.68 -4.70 1.60
C TYR A 151 3.94 -5.57 1.44
N ALA A 152 4.45 -5.71 0.22
CA ALA A 152 5.64 -6.51 -0.08
C ALA A 152 6.90 -5.92 0.59
N GLY A 153 7.00 -4.58 0.59
CA GLY A 153 8.05 -3.80 1.23
C GLY A 153 8.18 -3.99 2.72
N LEU A 154 7.11 -4.40 3.41
CA LEU A 154 7.15 -4.78 4.82
C LEU A 154 7.24 -6.29 5.00
N ARG A 155 6.39 -7.05 4.30
CA ARG A 155 6.28 -8.51 4.43
C ARG A 155 7.61 -9.20 4.18
N VAL A 156 8.28 -8.90 3.07
CA VAL A 156 9.51 -9.59 2.66
C VAL A 156 10.67 -9.25 3.61
N PRO A 157 10.97 -7.96 3.91
CA PRO A 157 12.05 -7.60 4.81
C PRO A 157 11.89 -8.07 6.25
N ILE A 158 10.66 -8.03 6.80
CA ILE A 158 10.40 -8.55 8.14
C ILE A 158 10.65 -10.06 8.20
N THR A 159 10.13 -10.82 7.23
CA THR A 159 10.33 -12.29 7.15
C THR A 159 11.82 -12.64 7.14
N PHE A 160 12.59 -12.00 6.27
CA PHE A 160 14.02 -12.29 6.12
C PHE A 160 14.83 -11.85 7.35
N SER A 161 14.53 -10.68 7.91
CA SER A 161 15.23 -10.18 9.10
C SER A 161 15.03 -11.12 10.29
N LEU A 162 13.79 -11.57 10.53
CA LEU A 162 13.48 -12.52 11.60
C LEU A 162 14.15 -13.88 11.39
N TYR A 163 14.20 -14.37 10.14
CA TYR A 163 14.90 -15.61 9.83
C TYR A 163 16.40 -15.52 10.11
N PHE A 164 17.07 -14.44 9.67
CA PHE A 164 18.49 -14.26 9.92
C PHE A 164 18.81 -14.12 11.42
N LEU A 165 17.99 -13.37 12.17
CA LEU A 165 18.12 -13.24 13.63
C LEU A 165 17.98 -14.59 14.35
N ARG A 166 17.04 -15.44 13.91
CA ARG A 166 16.89 -16.79 14.47
C ARG A 166 18.11 -17.65 14.17
N LYS A 167 18.62 -17.61 12.93
CA LYS A 167 19.77 -18.41 12.50
C LYS A 167 21.07 -18.00 13.19
N THR A 168 21.29 -16.72 13.45
CA THR A 168 22.47 -16.23 14.18
C THR A 168 22.43 -16.63 15.65
N ASN A 169 21.25 -16.60 16.29
CA ASN A 169 21.10 -17.04 17.68
C ASN A 169 21.33 -18.55 17.88
N ILE A 170 20.97 -19.38 16.90
CA ILE A 170 21.22 -20.83 16.96
C ILE A 170 22.73 -21.14 16.86
N LYS A 171 23.50 -20.35 16.10
CA LYS A 171 24.96 -20.54 15.98
C LYS A 171 25.76 -20.08 17.20
N ARG A 172 25.14 -19.36 18.15
CA ARG A 172 25.79 -18.83 19.36
C ARG A 172 25.60 -19.73 20.59
N LYS A 173 24.78 -20.78 20.48
CA LYS A 173 24.65 -21.85 21.48
C LYS A 173 25.44 -23.07 21.01
#